data_AF-A0A1T2LAW5-F1
#
_entry.id   AF-A0A1T2LAW5-F1
#
_cell.length_a   1.000
_cell.length_b   1.000
_cell.length_c   1.000
_cell.angle_alpha   90.00
_cell.angle_beta   90.00
_cell.angle_gamma   90.00
#
_symmetry.space_group_name_H-M   'P 1'
#
loop_
_entity.id
_entity.type
_entity.pdbx_description
1 polymer ?
#
loop_
_entity_poly.entity_id
_entity_poly.type
_entity_poly.pdbx_seq_one_letter_code
_entity_poly.pdbx_strand_id
1 'polypeptide(L)'
;MTDSVIGARLAAHWKMPESLVEAIEFHHEPELSSNPKLAAVVNVADVMARRFGIGDCGDNVVPDLQPQILSHVGMQVEDVENLFTTTIIAELEAASSEFVTG
;
A
#
# COMPACT_ATOMS: atom_id res chain seq x y z
N MET A 1 11.73 -7.75 -2.56
CA MET A 1 11.67 -8.76 -3.66
C MET A 1 11.12 -10.10 -3.17
N THR A 2 11.46 -10.60 -1.97
CA THR A 2 10.89 -11.86 -1.44
C THR A 2 9.44 -11.75 -0.98
N ASP A 3 9.06 -10.60 -0.42
CA ASP A 3 7.81 -10.47 0.34
C ASP A 3 6.60 -10.33 -0.59
N SER A 4 6.76 -9.64 -1.72
CA SER A 4 5.75 -9.44 -2.78
C SER A 4 5.33 -10.77 -3.43
N VAL A 5 6.29 -11.66 -3.71
CA VAL A 5 6.02 -12.98 -4.30
C VAL A 5 5.25 -13.88 -3.34
N ILE A 6 5.60 -13.85 -2.04
CA ILE A 6 4.90 -14.62 -1.01
C ILE A 6 3.48 -14.08 -0.86
N GLY A 7 3.31 -12.75 -0.78
CA GLY A 7 2.00 -12.10 -0.72
C GLY A 7 1.11 -12.46 -1.91
N ALA A 8 1.65 -12.42 -3.13
CA ALA A 8 0.92 -12.78 -4.34
C ALA A 8 0.47 -14.26 -4.34
N ARG A 9 1.37 -15.18 -3.93
CA ARG A 9 1.01 -16.60 -3.79
C ARG A 9 -0.09 -16.83 -2.76
N LEU A 10 -0.06 -16.12 -1.64
CA LEU A 10 -1.10 -16.20 -0.63
C LEU A 10 -2.44 -15.64 -1.14
N ALA A 11 -2.43 -14.48 -1.80
CA ALA A 11 -3.61 -13.87 -2.41
C ALA A 11 -4.24 -14.79 -3.47
N ALA A 12 -3.42 -15.44 -4.31
CA ALA A 12 -3.86 -16.42 -5.28
C ALA A 12 -4.47 -17.66 -4.61
N HIS A 13 -3.87 -18.14 -3.51
CA HIS A 13 -4.41 -19.25 -2.73
C HIS A 13 -5.79 -18.91 -2.14
N TRP A 14 -5.99 -17.67 -1.71
CA TRP A 14 -7.28 -17.15 -1.25
C TRP A 14 -8.28 -16.82 -2.37
N LYS A 15 -7.92 -17.10 -3.64
CA LYS A 15 -8.75 -16.87 -4.83
C LYS A 15 -9.15 -15.40 -5.02
N MET A 16 -8.26 -14.48 -4.67
CA MET A 16 -8.44 -13.07 -5.02
C MET A 16 -8.42 -12.88 -6.54
N PRO A 17 -9.05 -11.82 -7.07
CA PRO A 17 -8.95 -11.43 -8.47
C PRO A 17 -7.50 -11.35 -8.95
N GLU A 18 -7.23 -11.81 -10.17
CA GLU A 18 -5.89 -11.83 -10.78
C GLU A 18 -5.23 -10.45 -10.78
N SER A 19 -6.01 -9.39 -11.01
CA SER A 19 -5.52 -8.01 -10.96
C SER A 19 -4.97 -7.61 -9.58
N LEU A 20 -5.55 -8.13 -8.49
CA LEU A 20 -5.03 -7.88 -7.14
C LEU A 20 -3.80 -8.73 -6.84
N VAL A 21 -3.77 -9.98 -7.30
CA VAL A 21 -2.58 -10.84 -7.17
C VAL A 21 -1.39 -10.19 -7.86
N GLU A 22 -1.59 -9.72 -9.09
CA GLU A 22 -0.55 -9.04 -9.88
C GLU A 22 -0.12 -7.70 -9.26
N ALA A 23 -1.07 -6.92 -8.74
CA ALA A 23 -0.74 -5.68 -8.03
C ALA A 23 0.12 -5.95 -6.78
N ILE A 24 -0.16 -7.02 -6.04
CA ILE A 24 0.67 -7.45 -4.90
C ILE A 24 2.03 -7.98 -5.37
N GLU A 25 2.12 -8.66 -6.51
CA GLU A 25 3.40 -9.16 -7.02
C GLU A 25 4.33 -8.02 -7.41
N PHE A 26 3.80 -7.02 -8.14
CA PHE A 26 4.59 -5.96 -8.76
C PHE A 26 4.52 -4.62 -8.04
N HIS A 27 3.99 -4.52 -6.81
CA HIS A 27 3.91 -3.21 -6.14
C HIS A 27 5.27 -2.53 -5.93
N HIS A 28 6.40 -3.23 -5.85
CA HIS A 28 7.72 -2.57 -5.81
C HIS A 28 8.20 -2.05 -7.17
N GLU A 29 7.66 -2.60 -8.26
CA GLU A 29 7.99 -2.23 -9.65
C GLU A 29 6.69 -2.10 -10.47
N PRO A 30 5.83 -1.09 -10.20
CA PRO A 30 4.48 -1.02 -10.77
C PRO A 30 4.41 -1.09 -12.30
N GLU A 31 5.46 -0.62 -12.98
CA GLU A 31 5.59 -0.65 -14.45
C GLU A 31 5.58 -2.06 -15.05
N LEU A 32 5.86 -3.10 -14.25
CA LEU A 32 5.84 -4.49 -14.69
C LEU A 32 4.44 -5.12 -14.65
N SER A 33 3.48 -4.48 -13.99
CA SER A 33 2.09 -4.95 -13.89
C SER A 33 1.31 -4.64 -15.17
N SER A 34 0.36 -5.51 -15.53
CA SER A 34 -0.66 -5.18 -16.54
C SER A 34 -1.55 -3.98 -16.15
N ASN A 35 -1.60 -3.63 -14.85
CA ASN A 35 -2.26 -2.45 -14.33
C ASN A 35 -1.32 -1.66 -13.40
N PRO A 36 -0.43 -0.82 -13.96
CA PRO A 36 0.55 -0.05 -13.19
C PRO A 36 -0.08 0.87 -12.15
N LYS A 37 -1.27 1.39 -12.44
CA LYS A 37 -2.02 2.22 -11.48
C LYS A 37 -2.41 1.46 -10.23
N LEU A 38 -2.91 0.23 -10.36
CA LEU A 38 -3.31 -0.57 -9.20
C LEU A 38 -2.09 -1.01 -8.37
N ALA A 39 -1.01 -1.44 -9.02
CA ALA A 39 0.25 -1.75 -8.34
C ALA A 39 0.84 -0.51 -7.63
N ALA A 40 0.75 0.67 -8.24
CA ALA A 40 1.17 1.93 -7.62
C ALA A 40 0.33 2.31 -6.40
N VAL A 41 -0.99 2.06 -6.43
CA VAL A 41 -1.84 2.27 -5.23
C VAL A 41 -1.37 1.39 -4.07
N VAL A 42 -1.10 0.10 -4.33
CA VAL A 42 -0.60 -0.82 -3.29
C VAL A 42 0.77 -0.37 -2.78
N ASN A 43 1.67 0.08 -3.68
CA ASN A 43 2.97 0.63 -3.30
C ASN A 43 2.84 1.83 -2.35
N VAL A 44 2.06 2.83 -2.74
CA VAL A 44 1.87 4.05 -1.95
C VAL A 44 1.26 3.70 -0.60
N ALA A 45 0.28 2.81 -0.55
CA ALA A 45 -0.30 2.34 0.70
C ALA A 45 0.74 1.66 1.62
N ASP A 46 1.59 0.79 1.08
CA ASP A 46 2.67 0.11 1.84
C ASP A 46 3.68 1.12 2.42
N VAL A 47 4.18 2.04 1.58
CA VAL A 47 5.11 3.08 2.01
C VAL A 47 4.52 3.94 3.13
N MET A 48 3.24 4.29 3.02
CA MET A 48 2.56 5.08 4.05
C MET A 48 2.37 4.28 5.34
N ALA A 49 1.92 3.03 5.27
CA ALA A 49 1.79 2.20 6.46
C ALA A 49 3.13 2.09 7.23
N ARG A 50 4.24 1.88 6.51
CA ARG A 50 5.59 1.85 7.08
C ARG A 50 6.00 3.19 7.69
N ARG A 51 5.85 4.30 6.94
CA ARG A 51 6.29 5.64 7.36
C ARG A 51 5.61 6.12 8.64
N PHE A 52 4.38 5.67 8.87
CA PHE A 52 3.58 6.06 10.04
C PHE A 52 3.50 4.98 11.13
N GLY A 53 4.25 3.88 10.99
CA GLY A 53 4.31 2.82 12.00
C GLY A 53 2.97 2.11 12.20
N ILE A 54 2.18 1.98 11.14
CA ILE A 54 0.93 1.20 11.17
C ILE A 54 1.28 -0.27 10.94
N GLY A 55 0.93 -1.12 11.92
CA GLY A 55 1.23 -2.55 11.87
C GLY A 55 2.70 -2.86 12.16
N ASP A 56 3.12 -4.08 11.83
CA ASP A 56 4.52 -4.53 11.91
C ASP A 56 4.94 -5.03 10.54
N CYS A 57 5.97 -4.40 9.98
CA CYS A 57 6.47 -4.71 8.65
C CYS A 57 7.63 -5.71 8.64
N GLY A 58 8.08 -6.16 9.82
CA GLY A 58 9.21 -7.09 9.98
C GLY A 58 10.59 -6.45 9.77
N ASP A 59 10.64 -5.17 9.42
CA ASP A 59 11.84 -4.35 9.30
C ASP A 59 11.57 -2.90 9.72
N ASN A 60 12.62 -2.08 9.78
CA ASN A 60 12.55 -0.64 10.06
C ASN A 60 12.83 0.21 8.79
N VAL A 61 12.62 -0.36 7.60
CA VAL A 61 12.92 0.31 6.33
C VAL A 61 11.67 1.06 5.87
N VAL A 62 11.83 2.37 5.69
CA VAL A 62 10.82 3.25 5.09
C VAL A 62 11.33 3.67 3.71
N PRO A 63 10.73 3.17 2.62
CA PRO A 63 11.11 3.60 1.27
C PRO A 63 10.67 5.06 1.00
N ASP A 64 11.40 5.74 0.12
CA ASP A 64 10.99 7.06 -0.36
C ASP A 64 9.81 6.97 -1.33
N LEU A 65 8.91 7.95 -1.29
CA LEU A 65 7.86 8.12 -2.30
C LEU A 65 8.49 8.60 -3.61
N GLN A 66 8.49 7.73 -4.62
CA GLN A 66 9.05 8.05 -5.93
C GLN A 66 8.05 8.83 -6.78
N PRO A 67 8.39 10.02 -7.31
CA PRO A 67 7.48 10.80 -8.17
C PRO A 67 6.95 10.04 -9.37
N GLN A 68 7.74 9.10 -9.92
CA GLN A 68 7.37 8.23 -11.03
C GLN A 68 6.20 7.32 -10.64
N ILE A 69 6.23 6.72 -9.45
CA ILE A 69 5.14 5.89 -8.92
C ILE A 69 3.89 6.75 -8.68
N LEU A 70 4.06 7.94 -8.09
CA LEU A 70 2.95 8.85 -7.80
C LEU A 70 2.24 9.36 -9.08
N SER A 71 2.97 9.46 -10.18
CA SER A 71 2.40 9.83 -11.48
C SER A 71 1.32 8.85 -11.95
N HIS A 72 1.43 7.56 -11.63
CA HIS A 72 0.42 6.54 -11.99
C HIS A 72 -0.91 6.72 -11.27
N VAL A 73 -0.89 7.37 -10.10
CA VAL A 73 -2.09 7.66 -9.29
C VAL A 73 -2.53 9.12 -9.38
N GLY A 74 -1.79 9.96 -10.13
CA GLY A 74 -2.11 11.37 -10.32
C GLY A 74 -1.90 12.23 -9.07
N MET A 75 -0.94 11.86 -8.22
CA MET A 75 -0.61 12.55 -6.97
C MET A 75 0.80 13.13 -7.01
N GLN A 76 1.05 14.14 -6.20
CA GLN A 76 2.38 14.60 -5.80
C GLN A 76 2.70 14.14 -4.37
N VAL A 77 3.95 14.29 -3.95
CA VAL A 77 4.39 13.88 -2.60
C VAL A 77 3.58 14.63 -1.54
N GLU A 78 3.31 15.91 -1.78
CA GLU A 78 2.54 16.77 -0.88
C GLU A 78 1.09 16.30 -0.73
N ASP A 79 0.48 15.77 -1.81
CA ASP A 79 -0.89 15.24 -1.76
C ASP A 79 -0.96 14.02 -0.82
N VAL A 80 0.06 13.17 -0.87
CA VAL A 80 0.15 11.95 -0.06
C VAL A 80 0.36 12.29 1.43
N GLU A 81 1.22 13.26 1.73
CA GLU A 81 1.44 13.72 3.11
C GLU A 81 0.18 14.41 3.70
N ASN A 82 -0.55 15.17 2.88
CA ASN A 82 -1.81 15.81 3.29
C ASN A 82 -2.94 14.80 3.53
N LEU A 83 -3.08 13.80 2.65
CA LEU A 83 -4.09 12.74 2.76
C LEU A 83 -3.99 12.00 4.11
N PHE A 84 -2.77 11.77 4.57
CA PHE A 84 -2.54 11.03 5.80
C PHE A 84 -2.88 11.83 7.05
N THR A 85 -2.43 13.07 7.11
CA THR A 85 -2.64 13.96 8.28
C THR A 85 -4.11 14.31 8.48
N THR A 86 -4.89 14.36 7.40
CA THR A 86 -6.28 14.85 7.45
C THR A 86 -7.32 13.74 7.44
N THR A 87 -7.05 12.59 6.81
CA THR A 87 -8.05 11.55 6.59
C THR A 87 -7.65 10.22 7.23
N ILE A 88 -6.45 9.69 6.93
CA ILE A 88 -6.10 8.31 7.33
C ILE A 88 -6.03 8.14 8.85
N ILE A 89 -5.42 9.08 9.60
CA ILE A 89 -5.37 9.01 11.07
C ILE A 89 -6.77 9.03 11.67
N ALA A 90 -7.65 9.92 11.18
CA ALA A 90 -9.01 10.04 11.68
C ALA A 90 -9.83 8.76 11.45
N GLU A 91 -9.70 8.15 10.27
CA GLU A 91 -10.36 6.88 9.94
C GLU A 91 -9.82 5.71 10.78
N LEU A 92 -8.50 5.66 11.04
CA LEU A 92 -7.91 4.63 11.90
C LEU A 92 -8.37 4.76 13.35
N GLU A 93 -8.45 5.98 13.89
CA GLU A 93 -8.99 6.23 15.22
C GLU A 93 -10.47 5.82 15.32
N ALA A 94 -11.27 6.14 14.29
CA ALA A 94 -12.67 5.72 14.21
C ALA A 94 -12.81 4.20 14.19
N ALA A 95 -12.07 3.51 13.31
CA ALA A 95 -12.11 2.04 13.19
C ALA A 95 -11.64 1.33 14.48
N SER A 96 -10.65 1.88 15.18
CA SER A 96 -10.19 1.38 16.48
C SER A 96 -11.29 1.50 17.55
N SER A 97 -12.05 2.59 17.54
CA SER A 97 -13.14 2.82 18.50
C SER A 97 -14.29 1.81 18.34
N GLU A 98 -14.54 1.31 17.13
CA GLU A 98 -15.56 0.30 16.86
C GLU A 98 -15.18 -1.08 17.41
N PHE A 99 -13.88 -1.44 17.37
CA PHE A 99 -13.38 -2.75 17.83
C PHE A 99 -13.44 -2.96 19.35
N VAL A 100 -13.52 -1.89 20.16
CA VAL A 100 -13.56 -1.98 21.63
C VAL A 100 -14.98 -2.31 22.16
N THR A 101 -16.00 -2.31 21.29
CA THR A 101 -17.41 -2.55 21.68
C THR A 101 -17.98 -3.93 21.35
N GLY A 102 -17.13 -4.87 20.90
CA GLY A 102 -17.51 -6.25 20.55
C GLY A 102 -17.15 -7.29 21.60
#